data_AF-A0AAN4UWZ6-F1
#
_entry.id   AF-A0AAN4UWZ6-F1
#
_cell.length_a   1.000
_cell.length_b   1.000
_cell.length_c   1.000
_cell.angle_alpha   90.00
_cell.angle_beta   90.00
_cell.angle_gamma   90.00
#
_symmetry.space_group_name_H-M   'P 1'
#
loop_
_entity.id
_entity.type
_entity.pdbx_description
1 polymer ?
#
loop_
_entity_poly.entity_id
_entity_poly.type
_entity_poly.pdbx_seq_one_letter_code
_entity_poly.pdbx_strand_id
1 'polypeptide(L)' 'MADPAHENGTQAILDRVARRFGSLDEAPAWYNSMPLPGHSGRTAAELTAQGRAAEVVAYIDAVDAGLHA' A
#
# COMPACT_ATOMS: atom_id res chain seq x y z
N MET A 1 13.25 -16.89 5.98
CA MET A 1 11.92 -17.52 6.02
C MET A 1 10.89 -16.41 6.06
N ALA A 2 10.38 -16.00 4.90
CA ALA A 2 9.36 -14.95 4.82
C ALA A 2 8.02 -15.56 5.26
N ASP A 3 7.35 -14.88 6.19
CA ASP A 3 6.04 -15.28 6.68
C ASP A 3 5.01 -15.20 5.52
N PRO A 4 4.33 -16.30 5.13
CA PRO A 4 3.46 -16.33 3.95
C PRO A 4 2.23 -15.40 4.09
N ALA A 5 1.89 -15.01 5.32
CA ALA A 5 0.83 -14.04 5.59
C ALA A 5 1.20 -12.60 5.17
N HIS A 6 2.50 -12.26 5.18
CA HIS A 6 2.97 -10.93 4.80
C HIS A 6 2.94 -10.70 3.30
N GLU A 7 3.35 -11.72 2.54
CA GLU A 7 3.38 -11.68 1.07
C GLU A 7 1.99 -11.45 0.49
N ASN A 8 0.96 -12.07 1.08
CA ASN A 8 -0.42 -11.91 0.64
C ASN A 8 -0.93 -10.46 0.85
N GLY A 9 -0.60 -9.85 2.00
CA GLY A 9 -0.94 -8.46 2.30
C GLY A 9 -0.28 -7.47 1.33
N THR A 10 1.01 -7.65 1.07
CA THR A 10 1.76 -6.84 0.08
C THR A 10 1.16 -6.96 -1.32
N GLN A 11 0.87 -8.18 -1.76
CA GLN A 11 0.35 -8.41 -3.11
C GLN A 11 -1.03 -7.78 -3.31
N ALA A 12 -1.90 -7.84 -2.30
CA ALA A 12 -3.21 -7.20 -2.35
C ALA A 12 -3.14 -5.66 -2.40
N ILE A 13 -2.06 -5.06 -1.88
CA ILE A 13 -1.79 -3.63 -2.00
C ILE A 13 -1.32 -3.32 -3.42
N LEU A 14 -0.34 -4.07 -3.93
CA LEU A 14 0.22 -3.86 -5.27
C LEU A 14 -0.82 -4.00 -6.37
N ASP A 15 -1.73 -4.98 -6.29
CA ASP A 15 -2.81 -5.15 -7.28
C ASP A 15 -3.75 -3.93 -7.35
N ARG A 16 -4.16 -3.41 -6.19
CA ARG A 16 -4.99 -2.19 -6.12
C ARG A 16 -4.27 -0.97 -6.67
N VAL A 17 -2.99 -0.80 -6.32
CA VAL A 17 -2.17 0.32 -6.81
C VAL A 17 -1.93 0.19 -8.31
N ALA A 18 -1.63 -1.00 -8.82
CA ALA A 18 -1.45 -1.24 -10.26
C ALA A 18 -2.71 -0.89 -11.05
N ARG A 19 -3.89 -1.23 -10.52
CA ARG A 19 -5.18 -0.83 -11.13
C ARG A 19 -5.37 0.69 -11.16
N ARG A 20 -4.86 1.41 -10.16
CA ARG A 20 -4.96 2.87 -10.05
C ARG A 20 -3.96 3.61 -10.96
N PHE A 21 -2.71 3.16 -11.01
CA PHE A 21 -1.66 3.77 -11.82
C PHE A 21 -1.69 3.30 -13.28
N GLY A 22 -2.35 2.18 -13.57
CA GLY A 22 -2.36 1.56 -14.89
C GLY A 22 -1.06 0.83 -15.26
N SER A 23 -0.09 0.78 -14.33
CA SER A 23 1.25 0.21 -14.55
C SER A 23 1.69 -0.60 -13.33
N LEU A 24 1.95 -1.89 -13.54
CA LEU A 24 2.50 -2.81 -12.53
C LEU A 24 3.93 -2.45 -12.10
N ASP A 25 4.66 -1.71 -12.92
CA ASP A 25 6.04 -1.27 -12.65
C ASP A 25 6.09 -0.06 -11.69
N GLU A 26 5.07 0.80 -11.74
CA GLU A 26 4.97 1.96 -10.86
C GLU A 26 4.43 1.62 -9.47
N ALA A 27 3.67 0.52 -9.35
CA ALA A 27 3.13 0.05 -8.07
C ALA A 27 4.20 -0.22 -7.00
N PRO A 28 5.28 -0.99 -7.26
CA PRO A 28 6.34 -1.20 -6.29
C PRO A 28 7.16 0.08 -6.01
N ALA A 29 7.31 0.97 -6.99
CA ALA A 29 7.98 2.25 -6.80
C ALA A 29 7.19 3.15 -5.83
N TRP A 30 5.88 3.28 -6.03
CA TRP A 30 4.99 3.98 -5.11
C TRP A 30 5.01 3.35 -3.71
N TYR A 31 4.89 2.02 -3.63
CA TYR A 31 4.83 1.28 -2.37
C TYR A 31 6.04 1.51 -1.47
N ASN A 32 7.23 1.69 -2.07
CA ASN A 32 8.48 1.94 -1.35
C ASN A 32 8.85 3.42 -1.21
N SER A 33 8.44 4.29 -2.14
CA SER A 33 8.92 5.68 -2.20
C SER A 33 7.90 6.74 -1.82
N MET A 34 6.59 6.42 -1.76
CA MET A 34 5.58 7.40 -1.35
C MET A 34 5.20 7.25 0.14
N PRO A 35 5.47 8.28 0.96
CA PRO A 35 4.97 8.31 2.33
C PRO A 35 3.46 8.56 2.34
N LEU A 36 2.75 7.84 3.21
CA LEU A 36 1.30 7.92 3.32
C LEU A 36 0.92 9.10 4.24
N PRO A 37 0.13 10.09 3.74
CA PRO A 37 -0.38 11.17 4.58
C PRO A 37 -1.25 10.58 5.71
N GLY A 38 -1.10 11.14 6.90
CA GLY A 38 -1.76 10.62 8.12
C GLY A 38 -1.06 9.44 8.81
N HIS A 39 -0.04 8.83 8.22
CA HIS A 39 0.72 7.72 8.81
C HIS A 39 2.13 8.11 9.29
N SER A 40 2.29 9.35 9.77
CA SER A 40 3.56 9.91 10.27
C SER A 40 4.70 9.90 9.23
N GLY A 41 4.36 9.98 7.94
CA GLY A 41 5.35 9.95 6.86
C GLY A 41 5.91 8.57 6.53
N ARG A 42 5.27 7.49 7.00
CA ARG A 42 5.68 6.11 6.70
C ARG A 42 5.20 5.66 5.34
N THR A 43 5.98 4.84 4.67
CA THR A 43 5.59 4.25 3.37
C THR A 43 4.69 3.03 3.55
N ALA A 44 4.02 2.61 2.48
CA ALA A 44 3.22 1.39 2.46
C ALA A 44 4.07 0.16 2.80
N ALA A 45 5.32 0.11 2.32
CA ALA A 45 6.30 -0.92 2.68
C ALA A 45 6.58 -0.97 4.18
N GLU A 46 6.81 0.18 4.81
CA GLU A 46 7.08 0.24 6.25
C GLU A 46 5.88 -0.16 7.10
N LEU A 47 4.66 0.24 6.72
CA LEU A 47 3.45 -0.14 7.44
C LEU A 47 3.17 -1.64 7.30
N THR A 48 3.32 -2.18 6.10
CA THR A 48 3.15 -3.61 5.87
C THR A 48 4.19 -4.40 6.65
N ALA A 49 5.48 -3.98 6.64
CA ALA A 49 6.58 -4.51 7.45
C ALA A 49 6.23 -4.65 8.94
N GLN A 50 5.39 -3.75 9.47
CA GLN A 50 4.93 -3.71 10.85
C GLN A 50 3.64 -4.50 11.11
N GLY A 51 3.15 -5.26 10.13
CA GLY A 51 1.87 -5.98 10.22
C GLY A 51 0.63 -5.09 10.03
N ARG A 52 0.80 -3.84 9.58
CA ARG A 52 -0.28 -2.86 9.39
C ARG A 52 -0.75 -2.77 7.94
N ALA A 53 -0.68 -3.88 7.20
CA ALA A 53 -1.11 -3.96 5.80
C ALA A 53 -2.58 -3.53 5.60
N ALA A 54 -3.45 -3.86 6.57
CA ALA A 54 -4.86 -3.50 6.55
C ALA A 54 -5.08 -1.97 6.54
N GLU A 55 -4.21 -1.20 7.20
CA GLU A 55 -4.29 0.26 7.17
C GLU A 55 -3.95 0.84 5.80
N VAL A 56 -2.94 0.27 5.13
CA VAL A 56 -2.58 0.67 3.77
C VAL A 56 -3.73 0.39 2.81
N VAL A 57 -4.37 -0.77 2.95
CA VAL A 57 -5.55 -1.14 2.15
C VAL A 57 -6.70 -0.16 2.41
N ALA A 58 -7.01 0.16 3.67
CA ALA A 58 -8.06 1.11 4.03
C ALA A 58 -7.77 2.53 3.51
N TYR A 59 -6.50 2.95 3.55
CA TYR A 59 -6.08 4.22 2.95
C TYR A 59 -6.35 4.23 1.44
N ILE A 60 -5.90 3.21 0.72
CA ILE A 60 -6.08 3.13 -0.74
C ILE A 60 -7.58 3.14 -1.10
N ASP A 61 -8.40 2.41 -0.34
CA ASP A 61 -9.85 2.37 -0.51
C ASP A 61 -10.48 3.76 -0.28
N ALA A 62 -10.07 4.49 0.76
CA ALA A 62 -10.52 5.86 1.00
C ALA A 62 -10.10 6.82 -0.12
N VAL A 63 -8.87 6.69 -0.66
CA VAL A 63 -8.42 7.53 -1.77
C VAL A 63 -9.14 7.15 -3.08
N ASP A 64 -9.52 5.89 -3.27
CA ASP A 64 -10.33 5.44 -4.42
C ASP A 64 -11.77 5.96 -4.35
N ALA A 65 -12.36 5.93 -3.15
CA ALA A 65 -13.67 6.49 -2.86
C ALA A 65 -13.73 8.03 -2.91
N GLY A 66 -12.58 8.70 -3.11
CA GLY A 66 -12.48 10.17 -3.11
C GLY A 66 -12.63 10.80 -1.73
N LEU A 67 -12.47 10.03 -0.65
CA LEU A 67 -12.64 10.46 0.75
C LEU A 67 -11.36 11.08 1.35
N HIS A 68 -10.27 11.16 0.58
CA HIS A 68 -9.03 11.82 0.99
C HIS A 68 -8.93 13.18 0.27
N ALA A 69 -9.30 14.27 0.97
CA ALA A 69 -9.15 15.66 0.55
C ALA A 69 -8.58 16.50 1.70
#